data_AF-A0A7V8WXW1-F1
#
_entry.id   AF-A0A7V8WXW1-F1
#
_cell.length_a   1.000
_cell.length_b   1.000
_cell.length_c   1.000
_cell.angle_alpha   90.00
_cell.angle_beta   90.00
_cell.angle_gamma   90.00
#
_symmetry.space_group_name_H-M   'P 1'
#
loop_
_entity.id
_entity.type
_entity.pdbx_description
1 polymer ?
#
loop_
_entity_poly.entity_id
_entity_poly.type
_entity_poly.pdbx_seq_one_letter_code
_entity_poly.pdbx_strand_id
1 'polypeptide(L)'
;MIAPLVGMTNLVLGTVYACYGVMTLVEMKRGWRTNGFSHFGAAWLCMAFTCGPHHLDHGLHVLMAGRVGGSLDLLTIAVGFPVGVAWFLLRVEALFGGRGDRTIAGTPVWLEAMPTLAASYVAVVAASITGLAFGVERLAPRAWPNVLLVLLYAAIGVLLLRTQLRTHLKSGQWSASGLSLAFVMLTCAVMHAVYVAYASAGRYDVDGHGLVIDTVGVPAAAYFLWVTWALHRGWLRDWNATSTLDAPERRPELIGAPT
;
A
#
# COMPACT_ATOMS: atom_id res chain seq x y z
N MET A 1 -18.09 12.05 16.84
CA MET A 1 -17.19 12.63 15.81
C MET A 1 -16.22 11.61 15.20
N ILE A 2 -15.66 10.67 15.98
CA ILE A 2 -14.68 9.68 15.46
C ILE A 2 -15.27 8.76 14.37
N ALA A 3 -16.41 8.12 14.62
CA ALA A 3 -17.00 7.18 13.67
C ALA A 3 -17.27 7.80 12.27
N PRO A 4 -17.89 8.99 12.14
CA PRO A 4 -18.02 9.65 10.83
C PRO A 4 -16.70 9.89 10.11
N LEU A 5 -15.63 10.27 10.83
CA LEU A 5 -14.30 10.47 10.23
C LEU A 5 -13.70 9.15 9.74
N VAL A 6 -13.81 8.08 10.53
CA VAL A 6 -13.39 6.73 10.13
C VAL A 6 -14.13 6.30 8.87
N GLY A 7 -15.45 6.47 8.86
CA GLY A 7 -16.31 6.12 7.74
C GLY A 7 -15.97 6.87 6.47
N MET A 8 -15.92 8.20 6.53
CA MET A 8 -15.59 9.05 5.39
C MET A 8 -14.18 8.80 4.84
N THR A 9 -13.19 8.63 5.73
CA THR A 9 -11.81 8.40 5.26
C THR A 9 -11.68 7.03 4.61
N ASN A 10 -12.37 6.01 5.10
CA ASN A 10 -12.45 4.70 4.43
C ASN A 10 -13.13 4.78 3.06
N LEU A 11 -14.21 5.56 2.92
CA LEU A 11 -14.83 5.78 1.60
C LEU A 11 -13.87 6.43 0.61
N VAL A 12 -13.12 7.45 1.05
CA VAL A 12 -12.11 8.11 0.21
C VAL A 12 -10.99 7.12 -0.16
N LEU A 13 -10.45 6.37 0.81
CA LEU A 13 -9.42 5.35 0.56
C LEU A 13 -9.91 4.29 -0.43
N GLY A 14 -11.12 3.76 -0.22
CA GLY A 14 -11.70 2.75 -1.09
C GLY A 14 -11.90 3.24 -2.51
N THR A 15 -12.34 4.48 -2.67
CA THR A 15 -12.45 5.14 -3.99
C THR A 15 -11.07 5.31 -4.64
N VAL A 16 -10.07 5.77 -3.90
CA VAL A 16 -8.69 5.93 -4.40
C VAL A 16 -8.10 4.59 -4.84
N TYR A 17 -8.26 3.53 -4.05
CA TYR A 17 -7.84 2.17 -4.42
C TYR A 17 -8.56 1.63 -5.65
N ALA A 18 -9.88 1.84 -5.78
CA ALA A 18 -10.60 1.48 -6.99
C ALA A 18 -10.06 2.24 -8.22
N CYS A 19 -9.79 3.54 -8.07
CA CYS A 19 -9.16 4.34 -9.13
C CYS A 19 -7.78 3.80 -9.51
N TYR A 20 -6.95 3.38 -8.55
CA TYR A 20 -5.67 2.72 -8.88
C TYR A 20 -5.86 1.49 -9.74
N GLY A 21 -6.83 0.62 -9.40
CA GLY A 21 -7.12 -0.56 -10.21
C GLY A 21 -7.47 -0.18 -11.65
N VAL A 22 -8.34 0.81 -11.84
CA VAL A 22 -8.69 1.30 -13.19
C VAL A 22 -7.47 1.89 -13.90
N MET A 23 -6.68 2.74 -13.25
CA MET A 23 -5.49 3.36 -13.84
C MET A 23 -4.46 2.30 -14.26
N THR A 24 -4.15 1.35 -13.39
CA THR A 24 -3.21 0.27 -13.68
C THR A 24 -3.72 -0.61 -14.82
N LEU A 25 -5.01 -0.92 -14.88
CA LEU A 25 -5.60 -1.64 -16.01
C LEU A 25 -5.42 -0.86 -17.33
N VAL A 26 -5.65 0.45 -17.32
CA VAL A 26 -5.47 1.32 -18.49
C VAL A 26 -4.00 1.36 -18.91
N GLU A 27 -3.07 1.55 -17.98
CA GLU A 27 -1.62 1.51 -18.23
C GLU A 27 -1.20 0.17 -18.81
N MET A 28 -1.62 -0.93 -18.19
CA MET A 28 -1.38 -2.29 -18.65
C MET A 28 -1.87 -2.51 -20.08
N LYS A 29 -3.09 -2.07 -20.39
CA LYS A 29 -3.67 -2.18 -21.74
C LYS A 29 -2.91 -1.34 -22.77
N ARG A 30 -2.51 -0.11 -22.43
CA ARG A 30 -1.77 0.79 -23.33
C ARG A 30 -0.34 0.28 -23.59
N GLY A 31 0.34 -0.18 -22.56
CA GLY A 31 1.73 -0.65 -22.63
C GLY A 31 1.90 -2.09 -23.09
N TRP A 32 0.83 -2.90 -23.16
CA TRP A 32 0.93 -4.33 -23.49
C TRP A 32 1.69 -4.61 -24.79
N ARG A 33 1.39 -3.86 -25.85
CA ARG A 33 2.00 -4.09 -27.17
C ARG A 33 3.48 -3.71 -27.22
N THR A 34 3.92 -2.77 -26.39
CA THR A 34 5.29 -2.25 -26.40
C THR A 34 6.17 -2.92 -25.36
N ASN A 35 5.64 -3.15 -24.16
CA ASN A 35 6.38 -3.59 -22.99
C ASN A 35 6.06 -5.03 -22.57
N GLY A 36 5.09 -5.68 -23.23
CA GLY A 36 4.60 -7.01 -22.86
C GLY A 36 3.75 -7.01 -21.59
N PHE A 37 3.62 -8.14 -20.92
CA PHE A 37 2.86 -8.26 -19.67
C PHE A 37 3.64 -7.70 -18.47
N SER A 38 2.98 -6.89 -17.62
CA SER A 38 3.54 -6.46 -16.34
C SER A 38 3.01 -7.33 -15.20
N HIS A 39 3.89 -8.12 -14.58
CA HIS A 39 3.56 -8.91 -13.40
C HIS A 39 3.31 -8.02 -12.19
N PHE A 40 4.08 -6.94 -12.04
CA PHE A 40 3.91 -5.92 -11.01
C PHE A 40 2.57 -5.20 -11.19
N GLY A 41 2.25 -4.77 -12.41
CA GLY A 41 0.97 -4.16 -12.73
C GLY A 41 -0.19 -5.12 -12.44
N ALA A 42 -0.09 -6.39 -12.85
CA ALA A 42 -1.12 -7.38 -12.59
C ALA A 42 -1.31 -7.65 -11.09
N ALA A 43 -0.22 -7.84 -10.34
CA ALA A 43 -0.30 -8.07 -8.91
C ALA A 43 -0.85 -6.86 -8.15
N TRP A 44 -0.43 -5.66 -8.55
CA TRP A 44 -0.96 -4.42 -8.04
C TRP A 44 -2.47 -4.27 -8.35
N LEU A 45 -2.89 -4.63 -9.57
CA LEU A 45 -4.29 -4.61 -9.96
C LEU A 45 -5.13 -5.56 -9.08
N CYS A 46 -4.66 -6.78 -8.84
CA CYS A 46 -5.31 -7.72 -7.94
C CYS A 46 -5.46 -7.15 -6.53
N MET A 47 -4.41 -6.52 -6.00
CA MET A 47 -4.43 -5.86 -4.69
C MET A 47 -5.43 -4.69 -4.64
N ALA A 48 -5.45 -3.85 -5.68
CA ALA A 48 -6.38 -2.72 -5.76
C ALA A 48 -7.85 -3.19 -5.78
N PHE A 49 -8.13 -4.30 -6.46
CA PHE A 49 -9.46 -4.91 -6.50
C PHE A 49 -9.93 -5.52 -5.19
N THR A 50 -9.04 -5.81 -4.25
CA THR A 50 -9.42 -6.31 -2.92
C THR A 50 -9.42 -5.17 -1.90
N CYS A 51 -8.40 -4.32 -1.88
CA CYS A 51 -8.29 -3.20 -0.94
C CYS A 51 -9.38 -2.14 -1.15
N GLY A 52 -9.70 -1.79 -2.40
CA GLY A 52 -10.70 -0.75 -2.70
C GLY A 52 -12.09 -1.11 -2.17
N PRO A 53 -12.68 -2.22 -2.62
CA PRO A 53 -13.95 -2.71 -2.10
C PRO A 53 -13.95 -2.93 -0.58
N HIS A 54 -12.84 -3.44 -0.01
CA HIS A 54 -12.72 -3.60 1.45
C HIS A 54 -12.89 -2.26 2.19
N HIS A 55 -12.17 -1.22 1.79
CA HIS A 55 -12.29 0.09 2.42
C HIS A 55 -13.66 0.74 2.17
N LEU A 56 -14.26 0.56 0.99
CA LEU A 56 -15.63 1.03 0.73
C LEU A 56 -16.64 0.36 1.66
N ASP A 57 -16.56 -0.96 1.80
CA ASP A 57 -17.42 -1.76 2.67
C ASP A 57 -17.28 -1.31 4.14
N HIS A 58 -16.05 -1.13 4.63
CA HIS A 58 -15.79 -0.57 5.95
C HIS A 58 -16.40 0.82 6.15
N GLY A 59 -16.25 1.70 5.16
CA GLY A 59 -16.81 3.05 5.20
C GLY A 59 -18.34 3.03 5.30
N LEU A 60 -18.99 2.21 4.48
CA LEU A 60 -20.45 2.04 4.49
C LEU A 60 -20.94 1.41 5.79
N HIS A 61 -20.27 0.39 6.32
CA HIS A 61 -20.67 -0.23 7.59
C HIS A 61 -20.59 0.75 8.77
N VAL A 62 -19.56 1.61 8.80
CA VAL A 62 -19.41 2.61 9.87
C VAL A 62 -20.43 3.75 9.73
N LEU A 63 -20.75 4.17 8.51
CA LEU A 63 -21.67 5.30 8.29
C LEU A 63 -23.14 4.91 8.29
N MET A 64 -23.47 3.70 7.82
CA MET A 64 -24.84 3.30 7.50
C MET A 64 -25.32 2.08 8.28
N ALA A 65 -24.43 1.15 8.64
CA ALA A 65 -24.80 -0.10 9.33
C ALA A 65 -24.59 -0.05 10.86
N GLY A 66 -24.24 1.11 11.41
CA GLY A 66 -24.09 1.30 12.87
C GLY A 66 -22.83 0.66 13.46
N ARG A 67 -21.85 0.24 12.65
CA ARG A 67 -20.55 -0.24 13.16
C ARG A 67 -19.81 0.91 13.84
N VAL A 68 -19.40 0.71 15.09
CA VAL A 68 -18.73 1.77 15.87
C VAL A 68 -17.26 1.86 15.47
N GLY A 69 -16.92 2.79 14.58
CA GLY A 69 -15.52 3.11 14.28
C GLY A 69 -14.78 3.61 15.52
N GLY A 70 -13.66 2.99 15.85
CA GLY A 70 -12.82 3.28 17.01
C GLY A 70 -11.71 4.29 16.74
N SER A 71 -11.08 4.76 17.83
CA SER A 71 -9.93 5.67 17.75
C SER A 71 -8.71 5.02 17.10
N LEU A 72 -8.55 3.71 17.24
CA LEU A 72 -7.43 2.98 16.65
C LEU A 72 -7.61 2.86 15.12
N ASP A 73 -8.83 2.73 14.61
CA ASP A 73 -9.08 2.81 13.16
C ASP A 73 -8.70 4.18 12.64
N LEU A 74 -9.16 5.25 13.31
CA LEU A 74 -8.86 6.61 12.88
C LEU A 74 -7.34 6.88 12.90
N LEU A 75 -6.64 6.43 13.94
CA LEU A 75 -5.19 6.58 14.06
C LEU A 75 -4.46 5.90 12.90
N THR A 76 -4.77 4.63 12.64
CA THR A 76 -4.09 3.86 11.58
C THR A 76 -4.36 4.43 10.19
N ILE A 77 -5.61 4.86 9.95
CA ILE A 77 -6.01 5.54 8.72
C ILE A 77 -5.31 6.90 8.57
N ALA A 78 -5.25 7.71 9.62
CA ALA A 78 -4.60 9.02 9.57
C ALA A 78 -3.10 8.92 9.24
N VAL A 79 -2.43 7.84 9.66
CA VAL A 79 -1.02 7.59 9.33
C VAL A 79 -0.85 7.07 7.90
N GLY A 80 -1.72 6.15 7.45
CA GLY A 80 -1.64 5.58 6.10
C GLY A 80 -2.13 6.51 5.00
N PHE A 81 -3.06 7.42 5.30
CA PHE A 81 -3.73 8.26 4.30
C PHE A 81 -2.76 9.18 3.55
N PRO A 82 -1.86 9.96 4.20
CA PRO A 82 -0.95 10.86 3.48
C PRO A 82 -0.02 10.14 2.50
N VAL A 83 0.52 8.98 2.89
CA VAL A 83 1.41 8.19 2.01
C VAL A 83 0.63 7.55 0.85
N GLY A 84 -0.62 7.11 1.10
CA GLY A 84 -1.51 6.61 0.06
C GLY A 84 -1.91 7.68 -0.96
N VAL A 85 -2.22 8.89 -0.49
CA VAL A 85 -2.53 10.05 -1.34
C VAL A 85 -1.30 10.51 -2.11
N ALA A 86 -0.13 10.59 -1.46
CA ALA A 86 1.11 10.95 -2.14
C ALA A 86 1.38 9.97 -3.28
N TRP A 87 1.36 8.67 -3.00
CA TRP A 87 1.51 7.64 -4.02
C TRP A 87 0.48 7.77 -5.16
N PHE A 88 -0.74 8.25 -4.85
CA PHE A 88 -1.84 8.34 -5.81
C PHE A 88 -1.62 9.45 -6.80
N LEU A 89 -1.28 10.63 -6.27
CA LEU A 89 -0.96 11.79 -7.09
C LEU A 89 0.26 11.52 -7.98
N LEU A 90 1.25 10.77 -7.48
CA LEU A 90 2.38 10.31 -8.29
C LEU A 90 1.90 9.42 -9.46
N ARG A 91 0.99 8.47 -9.24
CA ARG A 91 0.44 7.64 -10.32
C ARG A 91 -0.46 8.39 -11.30
N VAL A 92 -1.29 9.31 -10.81
CA VAL A 92 -2.11 10.18 -11.66
C VAL A 92 -1.22 11.00 -12.58
N GLU A 93 -0.15 11.60 -12.06
CA GLU A 93 0.77 12.36 -12.90
C GLU A 93 1.49 11.47 -13.93
N ALA A 94 1.86 10.23 -13.58
CA ALA A 94 2.39 9.25 -14.54
C ALA A 94 1.40 8.95 -15.69
N LEU A 95 0.11 8.78 -15.36
CA LEU A 95 -0.95 8.51 -16.32
C LEU A 95 -1.12 9.64 -17.36
N PHE A 96 -0.83 10.88 -16.96
CA PHE A 96 -0.83 12.07 -17.83
C PHE A 96 0.53 12.36 -18.48
N GLY A 97 1.47 11.39 -18.45
CA GLY A 97 2.78 11.50 -19.10
C GLY A 97 3.85 12.23 -18.28
N GLY A 98 3.57 12.54 -17.02
CA GLY A 98 4.55 13.06 -16.07
C GLY A 98 5.53 11.98 -15.58
N ARG A 99 6.42 12.36 -14.65
CA ARG A 99 7.52 11.47 -14.21
C ARG A 99 7.01 10.29 -13.38
N GLY A 100 5.93 10.49 -12.63
CA GLY A 100 5.36 9.44 -11.79
C GLY A 100 6.17 9.06 -10.55
N ASP A 101 7.41 9.52 -10.44
CA ASP A 101 8.30 9.31 -9.30
C ASP A 101 9.23 10.50 -9.09
N ARG A 102 9.65 10.73 -7.85
CA ARG A 102 10.60 11.78 -7.47
C ARG A 102 11.78 11.13 -6.78
N THR A 103 12.98 11.50 -7.19
CA THR A 103 14.22 11.13 -6.53
C THR A 103 14.47 12.09 -5.38
N ILE A 104 14.70 11.55 -4.19
CA ILE A 104 15.05 12.31 -2.98
C ILE A 104 16.54 12.09 -2.75
N ALA A 105 17.34 13.14 -2.90
CA ALA A 105 18.79 13.06 -2.71
C ALA A 105 19.16 13.02 -1.22
N GLY A 106 20.16 12.20 -0.87
CA GLY A 106 20.59 12.03 0.51
C GLY A 106 19.49 11.43 1.38
N THR A 107 19.54 11.67 2.69
CA THR A 107 18.48 11.29 3.63
C THR A 107 18.02 12.55 4.36
N PRO A 108 16.90 13.16 3.97
CA PRO A 108 16.41 14.36 4.65
C PRO A 108 16.01 14.03 6.10
N VAL A 109 16.04 15.04 6.98
CA VAL A 109 15.80 14.89 8.43
C VAL A 109 14.50 14.15 8.74
N TRP A 110 13.42 14.42 8.00
CA TRP A 110 12.15 13.73 8.22
C TRP A 110 12.25 12.22 7.95
N LEU A 111 13.05 11.81 6.96
CA LEU A 111 13.26 10.39 6.62
C LEU A 111 14.23 9.74 7.61
N GLU A 112 15.22 10.48 8.10
CA GLU A 112 16.11 10.05 9.17
C GLU A 112 15.35 9.81 10.49
N ALA A 113 14.32 10.61 10.78
CA ALA A 113 13.47 10.45 11.95
C ALA A 113 12.43 9.31 11.81
N MET A 114 12.18 8.80 10.60
CA MET A 114 11.13 7.78 10.36
C MET A 114 11.30 6.50 11.18
N PRO A 115 12.49 5.90 11.36
CA PRO A 115 12.62 4.67 12.17
C PRO A 115 12.12 4.86 13.60
N THR A 116 12.47 5.98 14.24
CA THR A 116 12.04 6.31 15.60
C THR A 116 10.53 6.54 15.64
N LEU A 117 9.99 7.35 14.73
CA LEU A 117 8.55 7.64 14.67
C LEU A 117 7.73 6.37 14.38
N ALA A 118 8.21 5.50 13.49
CA ALA A 118 7.59 4.22 13.18
C ALA A 118 7.63 3.27 14.38
N ALA A 119 8.76 3.19 15.10
CA ALA A 119 8.88 2.37 16.30
C ALA A 119 7.92 2.85 17.41
N SER A 120 7.83 4.16 17.65
CA SER A 120 6.89 4.73 18.61
C SER A 120 5.44 4.45 18.21
N TYR A 121 5.09 4.64 16.94
CA TYR A 121 3.76 4.32 16.41
C TYR A 121 3.40 2.84 16.60
N VAL A 122 4.30 1.93 16.20
CA VAL A 122 4.10 0.48 16.36
C VAL A 122 3.97 0.11 17.83
N ALA A 123 4.76 0.70 18.73
CA ALA A 123 4.66 0.45 20.16
C ALA A 123 3.29 0.86 20.73
N VAL A 124 2.79 2.05 20.37
CA VAL A 124 1.46 2.53 20.79
C VAL A 124 0.36 1.61 20.27
N VAL A 125 0.42 1.22 19.00
CA VAL A 125 -0.57 0.31 18.40
C VAL A 125 -0.50 -1.08 19.04
N ALA A 126 0.70 -1.64 19.22
CA ALA A 126 0.89 -2.95 19.83
C ALA A 126 0.37 -2.98 21.28
N ALA A 127 0.66 -1.94 22.08
CA ALA A 127 0.11 -1.80 23.42
C ALA A 127 -1.43 -1.72 23.41
N SER A 128 -2.00 -0.97 22.47
CA SER A 128 -3.46 -0.84 22.31
C SER A 128 -4.11 -2.17 21.92
N ILE A 129 -3.52 -2.90 20.95
CA ILE A 129 -3.97 -4.23 20.54
C ILE A 129 -3.88 -5.21 21.71
N THR A 130 -2.78 -5.18 22.47
CA THR A 130 -2.59 -6.06 23.63
C THR A 130 -3.64 -5.79 24.71
N GLY A 131 -3.95 -4.52 24.99
CA GLY A 131 -5.02 -4.15 25.91
C GLY A 131 -6.40 -4.60 25.43
N LEU A 132 -6.69 -4.52 24.13
CA LEU A 132 -7.95 -4.97 23.54
C LEU A 132 -8.10 -6.49 23.53
N ALA A 133 -7.00 -7.21 23.28
CA ALA A 133 -6.97 -8.66 23.24
C ALA A 133 -6.82 -9.31 24.62
N PHE A 134 -6.68 -8.51 25.69
CA PHE A 134 -6.55 -9.02 27.04
C PHE A 134 -7.78 -9.83 27.44
N GLY A 135 -7.58 -11.09 27.84
CA GLY A 135 -8.66 -12.02 28.19
C GLY A 135 -9.34 -12.68 26.99
N VAL A 136 -8.88 -12.45 25.75
CA VAL A 136 -9.35 -13.23 24.59
C VAL A 136 -8.69 -14.60 24.59
N GLU A 137 -9.48 -15.66 24.78
CA GLU A 137 -8.96 -17.04 24.84
C GLU A 137 -8.69 -17.64 23.45
N ARG A 138 -9.43 -17.23 22.42
CA ARG A 138 -9.32 -17.78 21.06
C ARG A 138 -9.64 -16.72 19.99
N LEU A 139 -8.83 -16.72 18.93
CA LEU A 139 -9.15 -15.95 17.73
C LEU A 139 -10.37 -16.53 17.02
N ALA A 140 -11.30 -15.67 16.61
CA ALA A 140 -12.43 -16.09 15.80
C ALA A 140 -11.93 -16.68 14.46
N PRO A 141 -12.42 -17.83 14.00
CA PRO A 141 -11.99 -18.42 12.73
C PRO A 141 -12.13 -17.47 11.53
N ARG A 142 -13.15 -16.60 11.56
CA ARG A 142 -13.39 -15.59 10.53
C ARG A 142 -12.33 -14.48 10.47
N ALA A 143 -11.48 -14.34 11.50
CA ALA A 143 -10.40 -13.36 11.52
C ALA A 143 -9.11 -13.85 10.82
N TRP A 144 -9.00 -15.14 10.49
CA TRP A 144 -7.79 -15.70 9.89
C TRP A 144 -7.34 -15.06 8.58
N PRO A 145 -8.23 -14.71 7.62
CA PRO A 145 -7.82 -13.98 6.43
C PRO A 145 -7.09 -12.69 6.77
N ASN A 146 -7.59 -11.92 7.73
CA ASN A 146 -6.94 -10.70 8.19
C ASN A 146 -5.58 -10.98 8.84
N VAL A 147 -5.45 -12.03 9.67
CA VAL A 147 -4.16 -12.44 10.25
C VAL A 147 -3.13 -12.74 9.14
N LEU A 148 -3.54 -13.46 8.09
CA LEU A 148 -2.68 -13.74 6.95
C LEU A 148 -2.30 -12.47 6.19
N LEU A 149 -3.25 -11.54 6.00
CA LEU A 149 -3.00 -10.24 5.38
C LEU A 149 -2.02 -9.38 6.18
N VAL A 150 -2.09 -9.40 7.52
CA VAL A 150 -1.07 -8.74 8.38
C VAL A 150 0.33 -9.23 8.01
N LEU A 151 0.52 -10.55 7.96
CA LEU A 151 1.82 -11.15 7.66
C LEU A 151 2.29 -10.83 6.23
N LEU A 152 1.40 -10.98 5.26
CA LEU A 152 1.72 -10.74 3.84
C LEU A 152 2.05 -9.28 3.56
N TYR A 153 1.23 -8.34 4.04
CA TYR A 153 1.46 -6.91 3.85
C TYR A 153 2.68 -6.41 4.60
N ALA A 154 2.93 -6.90 5.82
CA ALA A 154 4.17 -6.60 6.53
C ALA A 154 5.39 -7.10 5.76
N ALA A 155 5.35 -8.33 5.23
CA ALA A 155 6.43 -8.89 4.43
C ALA A 155 6.69 -8.09 3.14
N ILE A 156 5.63 -7.70 2.41
CA ILE A 156 5.73 -6.85 1.22
C ILE A 156 6.35 -5.51 1.58
N GLY A 157 5.83 -4.83 2.61
CA GLY A 157 6.32 -3.53 3.06
C GLY A 157 7.79 -3.55 3.45
N VAL A 158 8.22 -4.55 4.24
CA VAL A 158 9.62 -4.75 4.63
C VAL A 158 10.51 -5.00 3.42
N LEU A 159 10.05 -5.80 2.46
CA LEU A 159 10.81 -6.10 1.25
C LEU A 159 10.98 -4.88 0.35
N LEU A 160 9.93 -4.08 0.18
CA LEU A 160 9.98 -2.81 -0.55
C LEU A 160 10.93 -1.82 0.14
N LEU A 161 10.85 -1.70 1.47
CA LEU A 161 11.75 -0.85 2.25
C LEU A 161 13.22 -1.30 2.14
N ARG A 162 13.48 -2.61 2.19
CA ARG A 162 14.82 -3.18 1.95
C ARG A 162 15.33 -2.86 0.54
N THR A 163 14.43 -2.86 -0.44
CA THR A 163 14.77 -2.49 -1.82
C THR A 163 15.15 -1.01 -1.90
N GLN A 164 14.36 -0.13 -1.27
CA GLN A 164 14.68 1.29 -1.17
C GLN A 164 16.02 1.55 -0.49
N LEU A 165 16.31 0.88 0.63
CA LEU A 165 17.58 1.00 1.33
C LEU A 165 18.77 0.55 0.46
N ARG A 166 18.63 -0.57 -0.26
CA ARG A 166 19.68 -1.03 -1.19
C ARG A 166 19.91 -0.05 -2.34
N THR A 167 18.85 0.52 -2.89
CA THR A 167 18.95 1.55 -3.92
C THR A 167 19.67 2.77 -3.38
N HIS A 168 19.27 3.27 -2.21
CA HIS A 168 19.89 4.43 -1.57
C HIS A 168 21.39 4.20 -1.29
N LEU A 169 21.78 3.03 -0.78
CA LEU A 169 23.19 2.70 -0.56
C LEU A 169 24.03 2.68 -1.84
N LYS A 170 23.40 2.46 -3.01
CA LYS A 170 24.09 2.43 -4.31
C LYS A 170 24.10 3.79 -5.02
N SER A 171 23.01 4.53 -4.97
CA SER A 171 22.82 5.77 -5.76
C SER A 171 22.81 7.05 -4.92
N GLY A 172 22.74 6.95 -3.59
CA GLY A 172 22.52 8.08 -2.69
C GLY A 172 21.11 8.68 -2.79
N GLN A 173 20.16 7.99 -3.44
CA GLN A 173 18.82 8.52 -3.71
C GLN A 173 17.71 7.57 -3.23
N TRP A 174 16.60 8.14 -2.76
CA TRP A 174 15.35 7.42 -2.49
C TRP A 174 14.32 7.65 -3.59
N SER A 175 13.43 6.69 -3.80
CA SER A 175 12.24 6.86 -4.63
C SER A 175 11.05 7.27 -3.77
N ALA A 176 10.45 8.42 -4.04
CA ALA A 176 9.26 8.88 -3.32
C ALA A 176 8.08 7.91 -3.48
N SER A 177 7.87 7.38 -4.70
CA SER A 177 6.84 6.38 -4.96
C SER A 177 7.15 5.05 -4.28
N GLY A 178 8.42 4.62 -4.30
CA GLY A 178 8.86 3.39 -3.65
C GLY A 178 8.72 3.43 -2.13
N LEU A 179 9.11 4.54 -1.49
CA LEU A 179 8.89 4.77 -0.06
C LEU A 179 7.39 4.81 0.26
N SER A 180 6.60 5.56 -0.51
CA SER A 180 5.17 5.68 -0.27
C SER A 180 4.48 4.31 -0.35
N LEU A 181 4.79 3.50 -1.37
CA LEU A 181 4.26 2.16 -1.52
C LEU A 181 4.69 1.23 -0.37
N ALA A 182 5.94 1.30 0.07
CA ALA A 182 6.41 0.53 1.23
C ALA A 182 5.62 0.87 2.49
N PHE A 183 5.42 2.17 2.76
CA PHE A 183 4.64 2.63 3.91
C PHE A 183 3.17 2.28 3.80
N VAL A 184 2.56 2.38 2.62
CA VAL A 184 1.18 1.93 2.38
C VAL A 184 1.00 0.45 2.77
N MET A 185 1.92 -0.43 2.35
CA MET A 185 1.83 -1.84 2.71
C MET A 185 1.98 -2.08 4.22
N LEU A 186 2.90 -1.37 4.87
CA LEU A 186 3.08 -1.46 6.33
C LEU A 186 1.86 -0.94 7.10
N THR A 187 1.25 0.16 6.66
CA THR A 187 0.05 0.70 7.32
C THR A 187 -1.16 -0.18 7.07
N CYS A 188 -1.32 -0.79 5.89
CA CYS A 188 -2.33 -1.82 5.63
C CYS A 188 -2.17 -3.01 6.59
N ALA A 189 -0.94 -3.51 6.80
CA ALA A 189 -0.70 -4.58 7.77
C ALA A 189 -1.18 -4.19 9.18
N VAL A 190 -0.91 -2.96 9.59
CA VAL A 190 -1.35 -2.44 10.89
C VAL A 190 -2.87 -2.30 10.97
N MET A 191 -3.54 -1.82 9.92
CA MET A 191 -5.00 -1.73 9.87
C MET A 191 -5.66 -3.11 10.03
N HIS A 192 -5.16 -4.14 9.34
CA HIS A 192 -5.66 -5.50 9.51
C HIS A 192 -5.39 -6.05 10.91
N ALA A 193 -4.26 -5.71 11.54
CA ALA A 193 -3.98 -6.12 12.92
C ALA A 193 -4.97 -5.49 13.91
N VAL A 194 -5.32 -4.21 13.69
CA VAL A 194 -6.34 -3.50 14.48
C VAL A 194 -7.72 -4.11 14.26
N TYR A 195 -8.08 -4.45 13.02
CA TYR A 195 -9.32 -5.15 12.73
C TYR A 195 -9.41 -6.50 13.46
N VAL A 196 -8.34 -7.31 13.42
CA VAL A 196 -8.26 -8.59 14.15
C VAL A 196 -8.46 -8.36 15.65
N ALA A 197 -7.82 -7.34 16.23
CA ALA A 197 -7.98 -7.02 17.65
C ALA A 197 -9.42 -6.64 17.99
N TYR A 198 -10.08 -5.82 17.17
CA TYR A 198 -11.47 -5.42 17.39
C TYR A 198 -12.46 -6.56 17.20
N ALA A 199 -12.28 -7.39 16.17
CA ALA A 199 -13.11 -8.57 15.96
C ALA A 199 -12.96 -9.56 17.12
N SER A 200 -11.72 -9.77 17.58
CA SER A 200 -11.40 -10.68 18.70
C SER A 200 -11.97 -10.18 20.03
N ALA A 201 -12.04 -8.86 20.23
CA ALA A 201 -12.66 -8.23 21.38
C ALA A 201 -14.20 -8.11 21.27
N GLY A 202 -14.83 -8.69 20.24
CA GLY A 202 -16.28 -8.65 20.03
C GLY A 202 -16.82 -7.26 19.67
N ARG A 203 -15.94 -6.32 19.25
CA ARG A 203 -16.34 -4.96 18.87
C ARG A 203 -16.77 -4.87 17.42
N TYR A 204 -16.21 -5.72 16.56
CA TYR A 204 -16.59 -5.85 15.16
C TYR A 204 -17.19 -7.21 14.89
N ASP A 205 -18.28 -7.22 14.12
CA ASP A 205 -18.76 -8.43 13.46
C ASP A 205 -18.04 -8.57 12.11
N VAL A 206 -17.57 -9.78 11.83
CA VAL A 206 -16.99 -10.16 10.54
C VAL A 206 -18.13 -10.56 9.64
N ASP A 207 -18.67 -9.56 8.93
CA ASP A 207 -19.74 -9.77 7.97
C ASP A 207 -19.26 -10.60 6.75
N GLY A 208 -20.22 -11.11 5.98
CA GLY A 208 -19.93 -11.96 4.84
C GLY A 208 -19.18 -11.25 3.71
N HIS A 209 -19.36 -9.94 3.54
CA HIS A 209 -18.72 -9.17 2.48
C HIS A 209 -17.23 -9.00 2.79
N GLY A 210 -16.91 -8.49 3.99
CA GLY A 210 -15.54 -8.36 4.47
C GLY A 210 -14.81 -9.70 4.45
N LEU A 211 -15.45 -10.78 4.91
CA LEU A 211 -14.85 -12.11 4.89
C LEU A 211 -14.49 -12.58 3.48
N VAL A 212 -15.39 -12.41 2.51
CA VAL A 212 -15.12 -12.82 1.12
C VAL A 212 -14.01 -11.97 0.51
N ILE A 213 -14.07 -10.64 0.69
CA ILE A 213 -13.07 -9.72 0.15
C ILE A 213 -11.69 -10.04 0.72
N ASP A 214 -11.57 -10.24 2.03
CA ASP A 214 -10.29 -10.54 2.68
C ASP A 214 -9.75 -11.92 2.29
N THR A 215 -10.64 -12.90 2.13
CA THR A 215 -10.25 -14.24 1.67
C THR A 215 -9.70 -14.20 0.25
N VAL A 216 -10.27 -13.39 -0.65
CA VAL A 216 -9.72 -13.15 -2.00
C VAL A 216 -8.48 -12.25 -1.94
N GLY A 217 -8.38 -11.38 -0.95
CA GLY A 217 -7.20 -10.56 -0.66
C GLY A 217 -5.95 -11.38 -0.38
N VAL A 218 -6.08 -12.51 0.34
CA VAL A 218 -4.93 -13.37 0.69
C VAL A 218 -4.14 -13.84 -0.54
N PRO A 219 -4.73 -14.50 -1.55
CA PRO A 219 -3.99 -14.90 -2.75
C PRO A 219 -3.49 -13.70 -3.57
N ALA A 220 -4.22 -12.58 -3.61
CA ALA A 220 -3.75 -11.36 -4.27
C ALA A 220 -2.46 -10.82 -3.61
N ALA A 221 -2.45 -10.77 -2.27
CA ALA A 221 -1.30 -10.37 -1.46
C ALA A 221 -0.13 -11.34 -1.59
N ALA A 222 -0.40 -12.65 -1.60
CA ALA A 222 0.63 -13.66 -1.82
C ALA A 222 1.27 -13.53 -3.21
N TYR A 223 0.47 -13.29 -4.25
CA TYR A 223 0.98 -13.02 -5.58
C TYR A 223 1.84 -11.75 -5.62
N PHE A 224 1.40 -10.68 -4.97
CA PHE A 224 2.18 -9.44 -4.91
C PHE A 224 3.49 -9.58 -4.13
N LEU A 225 3.49 -10.35 -3.04
CA LEU A 225 4.70 -10.72 -2.31
C LEU A 225 5.67 -11.51 -3.21
N TRP A 226 5.16 -12.49 -3.95
CA TRP A 226 5.99 -13.24 -4.89
C TRP A 226 6.60 -12.34 -5.97
N VAL A 227 5.81 -11.46 -6.61
CA VAL A 227 6.31 -10.54 -7.64
C VAL A 227 7.37 -9.60 -7.08
N THR A 228 7.10 -8.95 -5.95
CA THR A 228 8.06 -8.03 -5.32
C THR A 228 9.34 -8.74 -4.92
N TRP A 229 9.25 -9.98 -4.44
CA TRP A 229 10.40 -10.81 -4.10
C TRP A 229 11.20 -11.23 -5.33
N ALA A 230 10.53 -11.66 -6.40
CA ALA A 230 11.17 -12.04 -7.65
C ALA A 230 11.90 -10.85 -8.30
N LEU A 231 11.29 -9.65 -8.27
CA LEU A 231 11.93 -8.41 -8.73
C LEU A 231 13.15 -8.06 -7.86
N HIS A 232 13.01 -8.14 -6.54
CA HIS A 232 14.09 -7.88 -5.60
C HIS A 232 15.29 -8.84 -5.78
N ARG A 233 15.04 -10.08 -6.19
CA ARG A 233 16.05 -11.09 -6.51
C ARG A 233 16.58 -11.01 -7.95
N GLY A 234 15.98 -10.18 -8.80
CA GLY A 234 16.31 -10.09 -10.23
C GLY A 234 15.85 -11.30 -11.05
N TRP A 235 14.93 -12.12 -10.53
CA TRP A 235 14.39 -13.30 -11.21
C TRP A 235 13.28 -12.94 -12.20
N LEU A 236 12.66 -11.78 -12.00
CA LEU A 236 11.64 -11.21 -12.86
C LEU A 236 12.16 -9.89 -13.42
N ARG A 237 11.91 -9.64 -14.71
CA ARG A 237 12.05 -8.31 -15.33
C ARG A 237 10.65 -7.81 -15.63
N ASP A 238 10.41 -6.53 -15.38
CA ASP A 238 9.12 -5.88 -15.58
C ASP A 238 9.34 -4.50 -16.21
N TRP A 239 8.27 -3.79 -16.53
CA TRP A 239 8.29 -2.49 -17.21
C TRP A 239 9.17 -1.45 -16.51
N ASN A 240 9.35 -1.56 -15.19
CA ASN A 240 10.19 -0.64 -14.41
C ASN A 240 11.71 -0.94 -14.52
N ALA A 241 12.10 -2.04 -15.16
CA ALA A 241 13.51 -2.36 -15.40
C ALA A 241 14.13 -1.50 -16.51
N THR A 242 13.31 -0.83 -17.34
CA THR A 242 13.78 -0.04 -18.48
C THR A 242 14.00 1.45 -18.20
N SER A 243 13.70 1.95 -16.99
CA SER A 243 13.89 3.37 -16.65
C SER A 243 15.13 3.62 -15.78
N THR A 244 16.16 4.21 -16.42
CA THR A 244 17.05 5.25 -15.89
C THR A 244 18.25 4.91 -14.98
N LEU A 245 18.80 3.70 -15.01
CA LEU A 245 20.22 3.51 -14.61
C LEU A 245 21.14 3.10 -15.77
N ASP A 246 20.58 2.62 -16.89
CA ASP A 246 21.34 2.23 -18.09
C ASP A 246 20.93 3.02 -19.35
N ALA A 247 20.09 4.06 -19.23
CA ALA A 247 19.82 4.93 -20.36
C ALA A 247 21.05 5.85 -20.55
N PRO A 248 21.83 5.73 -21.64
CA PRO A 248 22.86 6.71 -21.93
C PRO A 248 22.16 8.07 -21.98
N GLU A 249 22.73 9.02 -21.26
CA GLU A 249 22.39 10.42 -21.27
C GLU A 249 22.03 10.83 -22.70
N ARG A 250 20.73 11.02 -22.99
CA ARG A 250 20.32 11.61 -24.27
C ARG A 250 20.88 13.02 -24.23
N ARG A 251 22.06 13.21 -24.83
CA ARG A 251 22.52 14.53 -25.20
C ARG A 251 21.36 15.19 -25.95
N PRO A 252 20.98 16.43 -25.61
CA PRO A 252 20.09 17.17 -26.48
C PRO A 252 20.81 17.30 -27.82
N GLU A 253 20.39 16.52 -28.81
CA GLU A 253 20.65 16.84 -30.20
C GLU A 253 20.01 18.21 -30.44
N LEU A 254 20.90 19.20 -30.52
CA LEU A 254 20.61 20.53 -31.03
C LEU A 254 20.09 20.37 -32.46
N ILE A 255 18.77 20.24 -32.60
CA ILE A 255 18.10 20.44 -33.87
C ILE A 255 18.02 21.95 -34.09
N GLY A 256 18.89 22.47 -34.95
CA GLY A 256 18.67 23.70 -35.71
C GLY A 256 19.67 24.84 -35.48
N ALA A 257 20.83 24.77 -36.14
CA ALA A 257 21.51 25.96 -36.66
C ALA A 257 21.40 25.94 -38.21
N PRO A 258 21.17 27.08 -38.86
CA PRO A 258 20.72 27.13 -40.25
C PRO A 258 21.89 27.09 -41.24
N THR A 259 21.68 26.43 -42.39
CA THR A 259 22.25 26.81 -43.70
C THR A 259 21.24 26.46 -44.78
#